data_AF-X1TK84-F1
#
_entry.id   AF-X1TK84-F1
#
_cell.length_a   1.000
_cell.length_b   1.000
_cell.length_c   1.000
_cell.angle_alpha   90.00
_cell.angle_beta   90.00
_cell.angle_gamma   90.00
#
_symmetry.space_group_name_H-M   'P 1'
#
loop_
_entity.id
_entity.type
_entity.pdbx_description
1 polymer ?
#
loop_
_entity_poly.entity_id
_entity_poly.type
_entity_poly.pdbx_seq_one_letter_code
_entity_poly.pdbx_strand_id
1 'polypeptide(L)'
;MGILFTVEHSVKLFGGVRELKDSLKLNYLARYKNTPPINQGLSVFKAKGKTNQEVPQIKGDDAILVDKLIQDYIPDDKGYFRIFVNKFARKINILFYSNKEKMLHTFIGENAEALSKEIIKQNLTRDIYHLNYLGRELKKAEISLLLGKPYIQDE
;
A
#
# COMPACT_ATOMS: atom_id res chain seq x y z
N MET A 1 27.31 8.87 -28.98
CA MET A 1 27.16 8.07 -27.74
C MET A 1 27.12 9.05 -26.58
N GLY A 2 26.12 8.97 -25.71
CA GLY A 2 26.02 9.86 -24.54
C GLY A 2 26.23 9.07 -23.26
N ILE A 3 26.93 9.65 -22.29
CA ILE A 3 27.15 9.06 -20.96
C ILE A 3 26.29 9.84 -19.95
N LEU A 4 25.54 9.13 -19.13
CA LEU A 4 24.72 9.69 -18.06
C LEU A 4 25.20 9.15 -16.71
N PHE A 5 25.30 10.04 -15.73
CA PHE A 5 25.75 9.72 -14.39
C PHE A 5 24.59 9.81 -13.40
N THR A 6 24.54 8.86 -12.46
CA THR A 6 23.61 8.85 -11.32
C THR A 6 24.26 8.11 -10.16
N VAL A 7 23.73 8.26 -8.96
CA VAL A 7 24.30 7.72 -7.71
C VAL A 7 23.19 7.17 -6.81
N GLU A 8 23.53 6.21 -5.95
CA GLU A 8 22.63 5.62 -4.94
C GLU A 8 23.27 5.61 -3.54
N HIS A 9 23.88 6.72 -3.11
CA HIS A 9 24.63 6.80 -1.84
C HIS A 9 23.75 7.13 -0.61
N SER A 10 22.46 7.43 -0.79
CA SER A 10 21.57 7.79 0.34
C SER A 10 20.14 7.38 0.10
N VAL A 11 19.31 7.36 1.15
CA VAL A 11 17.87 7.08 1.02
C VAL A 11 17.13 8.05 0.10
N LYS A 12 17.60 9.30 -0.01
CA LYS A 12 17.05 10.29 -0.95
C LYS A 12 17.29 9.91 -2.39
N LEU A 13 18.32 9.10 -2.64
CA LEU A 13 18.76 8.63 -3.95
C LEU A 13 18.41 7.16 -4.18
N PHE A 14 17.71 6.52 -3.25
CA PHE A 14 17.42 5.09 -3.30
C PHE A 14 16.69 4.71 -4.60
N GLY A 15 17.31 3.81 -5.38
CA GLY A 15 16.80 3.39 -6.69
C GLY A 15 17.11 4.34 -7.85
N GLY A 16 17.93 5.38 -7.68
CA GLY A 16 18.27 6.35 -8.73
C GLY A 16 18.92 5.76 -9.99
N VAL A 17 19.68 4.67 -9.89
CA VAL A 17 20.22 3.91 -11.04
C VAL A 17 19.08 3.24 -11.79
N ARG A 18 18.15 2.60 -11.06
CA ARG A 18 16.95 2.01 -11.67
C ARG A 18 16.10 3.07 -12.37
N GLU A 19 15.84 4.21 -11.71
CA GLU A 19 15.04 5.30 -12.27
C GLU A 19 15.67 5.86 -13.55
N LEU A 20 16.99 6.05 -13.58
CA LEU A 20 17.71 6.48 -14.79
C LEU A 20 17.55 5.45 -15.92
N LYS A 21 17.78 4.17 -15.61
CA LYS A 21 17.63 3.08 -16.59
C LYS A 21 16.21 3.02 -17.16
N ASP A 22 15.19 3.11 -16.32
CA ASP A 22 13.79 3.06 -16.75
C ASP A 22 13.37 4.34 -17.51
N SER A 23 13.94 5.50 -17.16
CA SER A 23 13.77 6.75 -17.91
C SER A 23 14.33 6.66 -19.33
N LEU A 24 15.49 6.00 -19.50
CA LEU A 24 16.08 5.76 -20.82
C LEU A 24 15.18 4.89 -21.69
N LYS A 25 14.64 3.80 -21.13
CA LYS A 25 13.69 2.93 -21.84
C LYS A 25 12.43 3.70 -22.23
N LEU A 26 11.87 4.49 -21.30
CA LEU A 26 10.68 5.29 -21.55
C LEU A 26 10.90 6.29 -22.70
N ASN A 27 12.02 7.00 -22.69
CA ASN A 27 12.39 7.92 -23.77
C ASN A 27 12.59 7.20 -25.12
N TYR A 28 13.24 6.05 -25.12
CA TYR A 28 13.44 5.25 -26.32
C TYR A 28 12.09 4.82 -26.93
N LEU A 29 11.18 4.28 -26.10
CA LEU A 29 9.84 3.87 -26.55
C LEU A 29 8.99 5.04 -27.04
N ALA A 30 9.03 6.17 -26.32
CA ALA A 30 8.31 7.39 -26.67
C ALA A 30 8.73 7.91 -28.06
N ARG A 31 10.05 7.97 -28.30
CA ARG A 31 10.62 8.34 -29.59
C ARG A 31 10.24 7.36 -30.69
N TYR A 32 10.34 6.05 -30.43
CA TYR A 32 10.01 5.01 -31.41
C TYR A 32 8.52 5.07 -31.81
N LYS A 33 7.62 5.32 -30.85
CA LYS A 33 6.17 5.40 -31.09
C LYS A 33 5.67 6.79 -31.50
N ASN A 34 6.54 7.79 -31.57
CA ASN A 34 6.17 9.20 -31.76
C ASN A 34 5.08 9.68 -30.78
N THR A 35 5.25 9.38 -29.49
CA THR A 35 4.32 9.75 -28.42
C THR A 35 5.07 10.43 -27.27
N PRO A 36 4.39 11.18 -26.39
CA PRO A 36 5.03 11.71 -25.19
C PRO A 36 5.57 10.58 -24.28
N PRO A 37 6.62 10.82 -23.49
CA PRO A 37 7.23 9.84 -22.59
C PRO A 37 6.39 9.63 -21.32
N ILE A 38 5.16 9.13 -21.52
CA ILE A 38 4.19 8.82 -20.48
C ILE A 38 3.30 7.67 -20.96
N ASN A 39 2.67 6.94 -20.03
CA ASN A 39 1.68 5.89 -20.33
C ASN A 39 2.20 4.75 -21.23
N GLN A 40 3.49 4.42 -21.14
CA GLN A 40 4.12 3.31 -21.89
C GLN A 40 4.30 2.03 -21.05
N GLY A 41 3.53 1.86 -19.97
CA GLY A 41 3.64 0.70 -19.07
C GLY A 41 4.89 0.68 -18.16
N LEU A 42 5.67 1.77 -18.13
CA LEU A 42 6.86 1.89 -17.30
C LEU A 42 6.60 2.81 -16.10
N SER A 43 6.79 2.26 -14.90
CA SER A 43 6.82 3.05 -13.66
C SER A 43 8.26 3.46 -13.35
N VAL A 44 8.60 4.69 -13.73
CA VAL A 44 9.96 5.22 -13.55
C VAL A 44 10.22 5.58 -12.10
N PHE A 45 9.40 6.45 -11.51
CA PHE A 45 9.71 7.07 -10.21
C PHE A 45 9.23 6.24 -9.02
N LYS A 46 10.03 6.27 -7.95
CA LYS A 46 9.69 5.76 -6.62
C LYS A 46 9.46 6.92 -5.65
N ALA A 47 8.51 6.75 -4.73
CA ALA A 47 8.43 7.57 -3.53
C ALA A 47 9.63 7.25 -2.63
N LYS A 48 10.34 8.28 -2.15
CA LYS A 48 11.57 8.13 -1.35
C LYS A 48 11.46 8.88 -0.04
N GLY A 49 12.08 8.33 1.00
CA GLY A 49 12.23 8.98 2.30
C GLY A 49 13.38 9.98 2.31
N LYS A 50 13.41 10.84 3.34
CA LYS A 50 14.50 11.79 3.57
C LYS A 50 15.48 11.33 4.66
N THR A 51 15.06 10.37 5.48
CA THR A 51 15.75 9.93 6.70
C THR A 51 15.98 8.42 6.68
N ASN A 52 17.09 8.00 7.29
CA ASN A 52 17.35 6.59 7.56
C ASN A 52 16.68 6.20 8.87
N GLN A 53 16.23 4.96 8.95
CA GLN A 53 15.92 4.33 10.22
C GLN A 53 17.21 3.80 10.85
N GLU A 54 17.37 3.99 12.15
CA GLU A 54 18.41 3.28 12.92
C GLU A 54 18.02 1.80 13.03
N VAL A 55 18.88 0.93 12.51
CA VAL A 55 18.65 -0.52 12.53
C VAL A 55 19.48 -1.11 13.66
N PRO A 56 18.87 -1.77 14.66
CA PRO A 56 19.62 -2.44 15.71
C PRO A 56 20.41 -3.63 15.14
N GLN A 57 21.49 -4.03 15.81
CA GLN A 57 22.17 -5.28 15.47
C GLN A 57 21.25 -6.46 15.84
N ILE A 58 20.78 -7.18 14.83
CA ILE A 58 19.92 -8.35 15.00
C ILE A 58 20.84 -9.56 15.23
N LYS A 59 20.78 -10.15 16.42
CA LYS A 59 21.42 -11.45 16.70
C LYS A 59 20.47 -12.55 16.22
N GLY A 60 20.94 -13.37 15.29
CA GLY A 60 20.11 -14.37 14.61
C GLY A 60 19.71 -15.57 15.47
N ASP A 61 20.39 -15.79 16.60
CA ASP A 61 20.28 -17.02 17.38
C ASP A 61 18.88 -17.23 18.00
N ASP A 62 18.17 -16.15 18.33
CA ASP A 62 16.81 -16.18 18.92
C ASP A 62 15.71 -15.73 17.95
N ALA A 63 16.01 -15.58 16.66
CA ALA A 63 15.06 -15.06 15.68
C ALA A 63 14.15 -16.17 15.11
N ILE A 64 12.84 -15.94 15.14
CA ILE A 64 11.87 -16.77 14.40
C ILE A 64 11.87 -16.30 12.95
N LEU A 65 12.45 -17.11 12.05
CA LEU A 65 12.41 -16.87 10.61
C LEU A 65 11.04 -17.25 10.04
N VAL A 66 10.37 -16.31 9.38
CA VAL A 66 9.05 -16.48 8.78
C VAL A 66 9.19 -16.37 7.26
N ASP A 67 9.49 -17.49 6.61
CA ASP A 67 9.71 -17.55 5.15
C ASP A 67 8.48 -18.04 4.37
N LYS A 68 7.45 -18.53 5.08
CA LYS A 68 6.24 -19.09 4.46
C LYS A 68 5.04 -18.17 4.69
N LEU A 69 4.28 -17.94 3.61
CA LEU A 69 2.98 -17.32 3.67
C LEU A 69 1.94 -18.34 4.15
N ILE A 70 1.20 -17.99 5.18
CA ILE A 70 0.01 -18.74 5.62
C ILE A 70 -1.18 -18.08 4.92
N GLN A 71 -1.85 -18.81 4.03
CA GLN A 71 -2.96 -18.29 3.22
C GLN A 71 -4.34 -18.69 3.74
N ASP A 72 -4.43 -19.26 4.94
CA ASP A 72 -5.70 -19.74 5.48
C ASP A 72 -6.65 -18.54 5.69
N TYR A 73 -7.72 -18.51 4.88
CA TYR A 73 -8.82 -17.57 5.04
C TYR A 73 -10.04 -18.33 5.55
N ILE A 74 -10.43 -18.01 6.77
CA ILE A 74 -11.67 -18.49 7.37
C ILE A 74 -12.61 -17.28 7.35
N PRO A 75 -13.79 -17.36 6.73
CA PRO A 75 -14.76 -16.29 6.76
C PRO A 75 -15.30 -16.03 8.18
N ASP A 76 -15.50 -14.76 8.52
CA ASP A 76 -16.12 -14.36 9.78
C ASP A 76 -17.61 -14.72 9.80
N ASP A 77 -18.12 -15.21 10.93
CA ASP A 77 -19.53 -15.53 11.10
C ASP A 77 -20.41 -14.26 11.17
N LYS A 78 -19.84 -13.13 11.62
CA LYS A 78 -20.55 -11.86 11.76
C LYS A 78 -20.64 -11.06 10.47
N GLY A 79 -19.66 -11.20 9.57
CA GLY A 79 -19.67 -10.49 8.30
C GLY A 79 -18.30 -10.00 7.81
N TYR A 80 -18.30 -9.16 6.79
CA TYR A 80 -17.07 -8.72 6.11
C TYR A 80 -17.03 -7.21 5.88
N PHE A 81 -15.81 -6.68 5.72
CA PHE A 81 -15.56 -5.27 5.46
C PHE A 81 -15.28 -5.02 3.97
N ARG A 82 -15.89 -3.97 3.42
CA ARG A 82 -15.52 -3.40 2.12
C ARG A 82 -14.98 -1.98 2.32
N ILE A 83 -13.85 -1.68 1.71
CA ILE A 83 -13.14 -0.41 1.88
C ILE A 83 -13.13 0.34 0.55
N PHE A 84 -13.42 1.63 0.61
CA PHE A 84 -13.43 2.52 -0.55
C PHE A 84 -12.66 3.80 -0.22
N VAL A 85 -11.84 4.26 -1.17
CA VAL A 85 -11.06 5.50 -1.01
C VAL A 85 -11.64 6.59 -1.91
N ASN A 86 -12.22 7.62 -1.30
CA ASN A 86 -12.60 8.84 -1.99
C ASN A 86 -11.46 9.86 -1.91
N LYS A 87 -10.68 9.95 -2.99
CA LYS A 87 -9.51 10.84 -3.06
C LYS A 87 -9.88 12.32 -3.05
N PHE A 88 -10.99 12.70 -3.67
CA PHE A 88 -11.43 14.09 -3.74
C PHE A 88 -11.91 14.61 -2.38
N ALA A 89 -12.69 13.80 -1.67
CA ALA A 89 -13.12 14.12 -0.31
C ALA A 89 -12.01 13.86 0.74
N ARG A 90 -10.89 13.23 0.33
CA ARG A 90 -9.81 12.72 1.20
C ARG A 90 -10.34 11.82 2.32
N LYS A 91 -11.27 10.92 2.01
CA LYS A 91 -11.87 9.99 2.98
C LYS A 91 -11.74 8.53 2.57
N ILE A 92 -11.57 7.68 3.56
CA ILE A 92 -11.71 6.23 3.55
C ILE A 92 -13.11 5.91 4.08
N ASN A 93 -13.88 5.18 3.30
CA ASN A 93 -15.19 4.69 3.68
C ASN A 93 -15.08 3.18 3.92
N ILE A 94 -15.58 2.71 5.05
CA ILE A 94 -15.56 1.31 5.44
C ILE A 94 -17.01 0.89 5.64
N LEU A 95 -17.44 -0.10 4.89
CA LEU A 95 -18.79 -0.65 4.94
C LEU A 95 -18.70 -2.05 5.52
N PHE A 96 -19.37 -2.27 6.65
CA PHE A 96 -19.49 -3.59 7.26
C PHE A 96 -20.80 -4.23 6.83
N TYR A 97 -20.71 -5.41 6.23
CA TYR A 97 -21.84 -6.18 5.74
C TYR A 97 -21.98 -7.46 6.55
N SER A 98 -23.21 -7.86 6.85
CA SER A 98 -23.50 -9.22 7.28
C SER A 98 -23.25 -10.24 6.15
N ASN A 99 -23.13 -11.52 6.50
CA ASN A 99 -23.07 -12.63 5.53
C ASN A 99 -24.32 -12.80 4.66
N LYS A 100 -25.38 -12.00 4.89
CA LYS A 100 -26.58 -11.93 4.06
C LYS A 100 -26.62 -10.66 3.18
N GLU A 101 -25.45 -10.09 2.91
CA GLU A 101 -25.26 -8.87 2.10
C GLU A 101 -25.96 -7.60 2.61
N LYS A 102 -26.48 -7.62 3.85
CA LYS A 102 -27.04 -6.43 4.48
C LYS A 102 -25.93 -5.55 5.04
N MET A 103 -25.87 -4.30 4.60
CA MET A 103 -25.00 -3.27 5.20
C MET A 103 -25.47 -2.96 6.62
N LEU A 104 -24.59 -3.11 7.59
CA LEU A 104 -24.89 -2.91 9.02
C LEU A 104 -24.32 -1.61 9.55
N HIS A 105 -23.06 -1.30 9.20
CA HIS A 105 -22.36 -0.11 9.69
C HIS A 105 -21.52 0.54 8.60
N THR A 106 -21.36 1.86 8.71
CA THR A 106 -20.49 2.66 7.84
C THR A 106 -19.57 3.51 8.70
N PHE A 107 -18.27 3.46 8.42
CA PHE A 107 -17.25 4.30 9.05
C PHE A 107 -16.61 5.18 8.00
N ILE A 108 -16.41 6.46 8.32
CA ILE A 108 -15.80 7.43 7.41
C ILE A 108 -14.72 8.17 8.19
N GLY A 109 -13.51 8.20 7.62
CA GLY A 109 -12.37 8.87 8.23
C GLY A 109 -11.24 9.01 7.24
N GLU A 110 -10.10 9.51 7.68
CA GLU A 110 -8.92 9.67 6.81
C GLU A 110 -7.66 9.04 7.40
N ASN A 111 -7.72 8.64 8.67
CA ASN A 111 -6.62 8.05 9.41
C ASN A 111 -6.92 6.58 9.71
N ALA A 112 -6.01 5.69 9.31
CA ALA A 112 -6.19 4.24 9.45
C ALA A 112 -6.30 3.80 10.92
N GLU A 113 -5.48 4.38 11.80
CA GLU A 113 -5.45 4.03 13.22
C GLU A 113 -6.78 4.41 13.90
N ALA A 114 -7.26 5.64 13.71
CA ALA A 114 -8.53 6.11 14.26
C ALA A 114 -9.71 5.22 13.81
N LEU A 115 -9.77 4.88 12.52
CA LEU A 115 -10.80 3.99 11.98
C LEU A 115 -10.72 2.58 12.57
N SER A 116 -9.52 2.00 12.65
CA SER A 116 -9.32 0.66 13.21
C SER A 116 -9.73 0.58 14.68
N LYS A 117 -9.36 1.57 15.50
CA LYS A 117 -9.71 1.62 16.92
C LYS A 117 -11.22 1.77 17.13
N GLU A 118 -11.89 2.59 16.33
CA GLU A 118 -13.33 2.74 16.42
C GLU A 118 -14.05 1.44 16.03
N ILE A 119 -13.60 0.74 14.98
CA ILE A 119 -14.19 -0.56 14.58
C ILE A 119 -14.03 -1.61 15.68
N ILE A 120 -12.84 -1.70 16.30
CA ILE A 120 -12.59 -2.62 17.42
C ILE A 120 -13.54 -2.31 18.58
N LYS A 121 -13.72 -1.02 18.91
CA LYS A 121 -14.63 -0.58 19.97
C LYS A 121 -16.08 -0.99 19.72
N GLN A 122 -16.54 -0.99 18.45
CA GLN A 122 -17.88 -1.43 18.08
C GLN A 122 -18.08 -2.96 18.13
N ASN A 123 -17.03 -3.76 18.38
CA ASN A 123 -17.08 -5.23 18.56
C ASN A 123 -17.75 -5.99 17.38
N LEU A 124 -17.57 -5.47 16.16
CA LEU A 124 -18.16 -6.01 14.93
C LEU A 124 -17.58 -7.38 14.53
N THR A 125 -16.32 -7.64 14.90
CA THR A 125 -15.64 -8.93 14.80
C THR A 125 -14.79 -9.15 16.05
N ARG A 126 -14.59 -10.42 16.44
CA ARG A 126 -13.62 -10.82 17.47
C ARG A 126 -12.45 -11.63 16.91
N ASP A 127 -12.46 -11.88 15.60
CA ASP A 127 -11.41 -12.63 14.95
C ASP A 127 -10.17 -11.74 14.76
N ILE A 128 -9.06 -12.17 15.35
CA ILE A 128 -7.80 -11.42 15.35
C ILE A 128 -7.18 -11.37 13.94
N TYR A 129 -7.37 -12.42 13.11
CA TYR A 129 -6.89 -12.44 11.73
C TYR A 129 -7.67 -11.46 10.86
N HIS A 130 -8.99 -11.36 11.05
CA HIS A 130 -9.80 -10.34 10.37
C HIS A 130 -9.43 -8.92 10.79
N LEU A 131 -9.20 -8.68 12.09
CA LEU A 131 -8.72 -7.39 12.57
C LEU A 131 -7.33 -7.04 12.01
N ASN A 132 -6.41 -8.00 11.94
CA ASN A 132 -5.10 -7.82 11.32
C ASN A 132 -5.23 -7.47 9.83
N TYR A 133 -6.03 -8.24 9.09
CA TYR A 133 -6.31 -7.98 7.68
C TYR A 133 -6.89 -6.58 7.47
N LEU A 134 -7.92 -6.20 8.24
CA LEU A 134 -8.53 -4.87 8.20
C LEU A 134 -7.47 -3.78 8.42
N GLY A 135 -6.60 -3.94 9.44
CA GLY A 135 -5.51 -2.99 9.69
C GLY A 135 -4.57 -2.80 8.50
N ARG A 136 -4.20 -3.89 7.81
CA ARG A 136 -3.36 -3.85 6.60
C ARG A 136 -4.05 -3.10 5.46
N GLU A 137 -5.32 -3.41 5.21
CA GLU A 137 -6.09 -2.78 4.13
C GLU A 137 -6.36 -1.29 4.42
N LEU A 138 -6.67 -0.93 5.67
CA LEU A 138 -6.80 0.48 6.06
C LEU A 138 -5.49 1.25 5.90
N LYS A 139 -4.34 0.62 6.20
CA LYS A 139 -3.05 1.28 5.98
C LYS A 139 -2.75 1.47 4.49
N LYS A 140 -3.08 0.50 3.64
CA LYS A 140 -3.01 0.65 2.16
C LYS A 140 -3.91 1.80 1.69
N ALA A 141 -5.14 1.89 2.20
CA ALA A 141 -6.08 2.95 1.87
C ALA A 141 -5.58 4.35 2.28
N GLU A 142 -4.98 4.47 3.47
CA GLU A 142 -4.34 5.72 3.92
C GLU A 142 -3.12 6.10 3.06
N ILE A 143 -2.27 5.14 2.68
CA ILE A 143 -1.16 5.37 1.75
C ILE A 143 -1.67 5.80 0.37
N SER A 144 -2.80 5.23 -0.09
CA SER A 144 -3.45 5.64 -1.34
C SER A 144 -3.91 7.11 -1.30
N LEU A 145 -4.48 7.57 -0.18
CA LEU A 145 -4.79 8.99 0.04
C LEU A 145 -3.53 9.87 0.02
N LEU A 146 -2.44 9.41 0.62
CA LEU A 146 -1.18 10.16 0.71
C LEU A 146 -0.48 10.28 -0.65
N LEU A 147 -0.38 9.17 -1.39
CA LEU A 147 0.42 9.08 -2.62
C LEU A 147 -0.41 9.29 -3.90
N GLY A 148 -1.74 9.36 -3.80
CA GLY A 148 -2.64 9.44 -4.95
C GLY A 148 -2.71 8.17 -5.79
N LYS A 149 -2.07 7.07 -5.36
CA LYS A 149 -2.15 5.76 -6.02
C LYS A 149 -3.56 5.18 -5.93
N PRO A 150 -4.03 4.37 -6.90
CA PRO A 150 -5.29 3.65 -6.73
C PRO A 150 -5.20 2.71 -5.52
N TYR A 151 -6.30 2.59 -4.78
CA TYR A 151 -6.49 1.54 -3.80
C TYR A 151 -7.40 0.49 -4.41
N ILE A 152 -6.96 -0.77 -4.39
CA ILE A 152 -7.73 -1.94 -4.80
C ILE A 152 -7.58 -2.91 -3.63
N GLN A 153 -8.72 -3.29 -3.05
CA GLN A 153 -8.73 -4.23 -1.94
C GLN A 153 -8.27 -5.62 -2.45
N ASP A 154 -7.51 -6.34 -1.64
CA ASP A 154 -6.94 -7.66 -1.97
C ASP A 154 -5.86 -7.69 -3.06
N GLU A 155 -5.42 -6.53 -3.56
CA GLU A 155 -4.22 -6.36 -4.41
C GLU A 155 -3.00 -5.89 -3.60
#